data_AF-B5FCF0-F1
#
_entry.id   AF-B5FCF0-F1
#
_cell.length_a   1.000
_cell.length_b   1.000
_cell.length_c   1.000
_cell.angle_alpha   90.00
_cell.angle_beta   90.00
_cell.angle_gamma   90.00
#
_symmetry.space_group_name_H-M   'P 1'
#
loop_
_entity.id
_entity.type
_entity.pdbx_description
1 polymer ?
#
loop_
_entity_poly.entity_id
_entity_poly.type
_entity_poly.pdbx_seq_one_letter_code
_entity_poly.pdbx_strand_id
1 'polypeptide(L)'
;MTNFRPCFLIPCYNHGKTIPAVVELLMSYGYPMIIVDDGSENETKRILEEVTQHNESITLITLAENQGKGGAVIAGIEKAYQQSYSHAIQIDADGQHDLEALPKLIAESQEHPTALISGQPIYDESVPKSRLYGRYATHIWVWIETLSFAIKDSMCGFRSYPIGPTINVLERAVLGRRMDFDTEIMVRMYWNETDIRFINTRVIYPEDGISHFDALWDNVKISWMHTKLFFGMLPRIPSLLKRKPVQEDHWSSHAERGTILGIQFLLWIYSTFGRKVFSLLLKPVMAYYYLRGGSVKDASDDFIQQVNAYARIKGIQLPEKLTTYRHLVSFGETMLDKLAAWRGDFSDKNLTVHGIEHYQTLAQREKGIVLLGSHLGNLELCRALSRRHTHLKINALVFTEHAERFNTVMKTVNPQSEVNVIQVSKIGPDTAILLQQKIDDGEWIVIVGDRTSVTKENRVIWADFLGKPAPFPQGPFMLASILKQPVYLMFGLRDDTQKDPLFDVYLEPFSEQIILPRGKREEALQEVVQNYAQRLEHFTLKAPSQWYNFFNFWQLTGKKDDN
;
A
#
# COMPACT_ATOMS: atom_id res chain seq x y z
N MET A 1 -21.52 -22.24 -8.52
CA MET A 1 -20.22 -22.19 -7.81
C MET A 1 -19.38 -23.32 -8.38
N THR A 2 -18.29 -23.01 -9.09
CA THR A 2 -17.32 -24.03 -9.50
C THR A 2 -16.69 -24.61 -8.23
N ASN A 3 -16.77 -25.92 -8.06
CA ASN A 3 -16.22 -26.56 -6.86
C ASN A 3 -14.69 -26.43 -6.91
N PHE A 4 -14.07 -25.93 -5.84
CA PHE A 4 -12.63 -25.75 -5.78
C PHE A 4 -11.94 -27.13 -5.71
N ARG A 5 -11.30 -27.51 -6.82
CA ARG A 5 -10.61 -28.79 -7.03
C ARG A 5 -9.26 -28.50 -7.67
N PRO A 6 -8.23 -28.10 -6.91
CA PRO A 6 -6.91 -27.79 -7.45
C PRO A 6 -6.08 -29.07 -7.65
N CYS A 7 -5.03 -28.96 -8.46
CA CYS A 7 -3.95 -29.94 -8.53
C CYS A 7 -2.59 -29.21 -8.51
N PHE A 8 -1.54 -29.87 -8.02
CA PHE A 8 -0.18 -29.39 -8.22
C PHE A 8 0.31 -29.74 -9.63
N LEU A 9 1.07 -28.85 -10.25
CA LEU A 9 1.68 -29.04 -11.55
C LEU A 9 3.19 -28.82 -11.43
N ILE A 10 3.97 -29.85 -11.71
CA ILE A 10 5.42 -29.86 -11.50
C ILE A 10 6.11 -30.12 -12.85
N PRO A 11 6.55 -29.08 -13.59
CA PRO A 11 7.40 -29.26 -14.75
C PRO A 11 8.81 -29.69 -14.30
N CYS A 12 9.33 -30.78 -14.86
CA CYS A 12 10.62 -31.36 -14.52
C CYS A 12 11.48 -31.59 -15.76
N TYR A 13 12.67 -31.00 -15.79
CA TYR A 13 13.72 -31.32 -16.76
C TYR A 13 15.03 -31.57 -16.02
N ASN A 14 15.51 -32.82 -15.99
CA ASN A 14 16.76 -33.23 -15.34
C ASN A 14 16.91 -32.86 -13.84
N HIS A 15 15.79 -32.63 -13.14
CA HIS A 15 15.74 -32.37 -11.70
C HIS A 15 15.35 -33.62 -10.88
N GLY A 16 15.66 -34.83 -11.36
CA GLY A 16 15.26 -36.08 -10.72
C GLY A 16 15.67 -36.21 -9.24
N LYS A 17 16.80 -35.61 -8.84
CA LYS A 17 17.30 -35.66 -7.45
C LYS A 17 16.45 -34.86 -6.46
N THR A 18 15.78 -33.80 -6.90
CA THR A 18 15.00 -32.90 -6.03
C THR A 18 13.52 -33.27 -5.98
N ILE A 19 13.00 -33.92 -7.04
CA ILE A 19 11.58 -34.30 -7.15
C ILE A 19 11.06 -35.10 -5.95
N PRO A 20 11.73 -36.15 -5.44
CA PRO A 20 11.20 -36.93 -4.32
C PRO A 20 10.85 -36.08 -3.09
N ALA A 21 11.73 -35.13 -2.73
CA ALA A 21 11.52 -34.23 -1.61
C ALA A 21 10.35 -33.25 -1.86
N VAL A 22 10.23 -32.73 -3.08
CA VAL A 22 9.11 -31.85 -3.47
C VAL A 22 7.78 -32.61 -3.39
N VAL A 23 7.73 -33.85 -3.89
CA VAL A 23 6.52 -34.68 -3.86
C VAL A 23 6.12 -35.03 -2.42
N GLU A 24 7.07 -35.48 -1.59
CA GLU A 24 6.81 -35.80 -0.18
C GLU A 24 6.22 -34.60 0.57
N LEU A 25 6.76 -33.41 0.33
CA LEU A 25 6.27 -32.18 0.95
C LEU A 25 4.86 -31.81 0.47
N LEU A 26 4.59 -31.91 -0.82
CA LEU A 26 3.27 -31.58 -1.40
C LEU A 26 2.19 -32.61 -1.03
N MET A 27 2.57 -33.87 -0.76
CA MET A 27 1.64 -34.91 -0.31
C MET A 27 0.91 -34.53 0.98
N SER A 28 1.57 -33.77 1.86
CA SER A 28 0.97 -33.29 3.12
C SER A 28 -0.25 -32.38 2.93
N TYR A 29 -0.43 -31.80 1.74
CA TYR A 29 -1.55 -30.93 1.41
C TYR A 29 -2.76 -31.68 0.85
N GLY A 30 -2.61 -32.97 0.50
CA GLY A 30 -3.73 -33.83 0.09
C GLY A 30 -4.35 -33.50 -1.28
N TYR A 31 -3.67 -32.77 -2.15
CA TYR A 31 -4.14 -32.49 -3.52
C TYR A 31 -3.46 -33.40 -4.55
N PRO A 32 -4.16 -33.77 -5.65
CA PRO A 32 -3.56 -34.51 -6.75
C PRO A 32 -2.41 -33.74 -7.40
N MET A 33 -1.49 -34.47 -8.02
CA MET A 33 -0.31 -33.90 -8.67
C MET A 33 -0.22 -34.34 -10.13
N ILE A 34 0.24 -33.43 -10.97
CA ILE A 34 0.63 -33.71 -12.35
C ILE A 34 2.12 -33.37 -12.46
N ILE A 35 2.93 -34.38 -12.70
CA ILE A 35 4.36 -34.21 -12.96
C ILE A 35 4.57 -34.33 -14.46
N VAL A 36 5.27 -33.35 -15.05
CA VAL A 36 5.56 -33.34 -16.48
C VAL A 36 7.06 -33.49 -16.68
N ASP A 37 7.49 -34.66 -17.13
CA ASP A 37 8.85 -34.89 -17.61
C ASP A 37 9.02 -34.25 -19.00
N ASP A 38 9.78 -33.17 -19.07
CA ASP A 38 10.08 -32.41 -20.29
C ASP A 38 11.24 -33.04 -21.08
N GLY A 39 11.17 -34.36 -21.32
CA GLY A 39 12.18 -35.08 -22.09
C GLY A 39 13.51 -35.23 -21.35
N SER A 40 13.49 -35.55 -20.06
CA SER A 40 14.70 -35.74 -19.24
C SER A 40 15.51 -36.98 -19.64
N GLU A 41 16.73 -37.06 -19.09
CA GLU A 41 17.60 -38.22 -19.20
C GLU A 41 17.05 -39.46 -18.46
N ASN A 42 17.56 -40.63 -18.82
CA ASN A 42 17.10 -41.92 -18.29
C ASN A 42 17.18 -42.03 -16.77
N GLU A 43 18.18 -41.39 -16.12
CA GLU A 43 18.29 -41.37 -14.66
C GLU A 43 17.08 -40.66 -14.02
N THR A 44 16.73 -39.46 -14.52
CA THR A 44 15.57 -38.71 -14.02
C THR A 44 14.27 -39.45 -14.31
N LYS A 45 14.12 -40.05 -15.51
CA LYS A 45 12.94 -40.84 -15.87
C LYS A 45 12.65 -41.98 -14.89
N ARG A 46 13.68 -42.75 -14.53
CA ARG A 46 13.55 -43.83 -13.54
C ARG A 46 13.07 -43.31 -12.18
N ILE A 47 13.65 -42.20 -11.70
CA ILE A 47 13.23 -41.60 -10.43
C ILE A 47 11.77 -41.13 -10.49
N LEU A 48 11.35 -40.52 -11.60
CA LEU A 48 9.95 -40.09 -11.78
C LEU A 48 8.99 -41.28 -11.81
N GLU A 49 9.36 -42.37 -12.48
CA GLU A 49 8.59 -43.63 -12.48
C GLU A 49 8.48 -44.21 -11.06
N GLU A 50 9.59 -44.29 -10.31
CA GLU A 50 9.61 -44.80 -8.93
C GLU A 50 8.71 -44.00 -7.98
N VAL A 51 8.78 -42.66 -8.05
CA VAL A 51 7.99 -41.74 -7.23
C VAL A 51 6.49 -41.83 -7.56
N THR A 52 6.15 -42.14 -8.81
CA THR A 52 4.75 -42.19 -9.27
C THR A 52 4.12 -43.59 -9.13
N GLN A 53 4.91 -44.66 -9.19
CA GLN A 53 4.44 -46.05 -9.20
C GLN A 53 3.57 -46.42 -7.99
N HIS A 54 3.79 -45.77 -6.84
CA HIS A 54 3.15 -46.10 -5.57
C HIS A 54 2.03 -45.13 -5.19
N ASN A 55 1.64 -44.19 -6.07
CA ASN A 55 0.74 -43.12 -5.69
C ASN A 55 -0.27 -42.76 -6.81
N GLU A 56 -1.49 -43.28 -6.67
CA GLU A 56 -2.59 -43.06 -7.62
C GLU A 56 -3.00 -41.58 -7.73
N SER A 57 -2.63 -40.73 -6.76
CA SER A 57 -2.91 -39.29 -6.79
C SER A 57 -1.92 -38.50 -7.67
N ILE A 58 -0.90 -39.17 -8.23
CA ILE A 58 0.12 -38.54 -9.07
C ILE A 58 -0.04 -39.03 -10.52
N THR A 59 -0.21 -38.08 -11.44
CA THR A 59 -0.20 -38.34 -12.89
C THR A 59 1.16 -37.94 -13.45
N LEU A 60 1.88 -38.89 -14.05
CA LEU A 60 3.12 -38.60 -14.80
C LEU A 60 2.81 -38.41 -16.28
N ILE A 61 3.32 -37.33 -16.88
CA ILE A 61 3.31 -37.07 -18.32
C ILE A 61 4.76 -37.04 -18.79
N THR A 62 5.09 -37.81 -19.81
CA THR A 62 6.44 -37.80 -20.41
C THR A 62 6.40 -37.25 -21.82
N LEU A 63 7.09 -36.13 -22.04
CA LEU A 63 7.30 -35.54 -23.35
C LEU A 63 8.45 -36.25 -24.07
N ALA A 64 8.30 -36.42 -25.39
CA ALA A 64 9.29 -37.14 -26.19
C ALA A 64 10.64 -36.40 -26.28
N GLU A 65 10.59 -35.07 -26.28
CA GLU A 65 11.74 -34.16 -26.35
C GLU A 65 11.51 -32.95 -25.45
N ASN A 66 12.60 -32.26 -25.09
CA ASN A 66 12.55 -31.04 -24.27
C ASN A 66 11.93 -29.89 -25.07
N GLN A 67 10.74 -29.46 -24.65
CA GLN A 67 10.02 -28.31 -25.19
C GLN A 67 10.30 -27.01 -24.41
N GLY A 68 10.84 -27.12 -23.20
CA GLY A 68 11.09 -26.06 -22.26
C GLY A 68 9.98 -25.94 -21.22
N LYS A 69 10.27 -25.21 -20.14
CA LYS A 69 9.37 -24.99 -19.00
C LYS A 69 7.93 -24.65 -19.42
N GLY A 70 7.75 -23.69 -20.34
CA GLY A 70 6.43 -23.31 -20.84
C GLY A 70 5.73 -24.44 -21.60
N GLY A 71 6.45 -25.22 -22.38
CA GLY A 71 5.91 -26.42 -23.05
C GLY A 71 5.40 -27.46 -22.05
N ALA A 72 6.20 -27.76 -21.03
CA ALA A 72 5.82 -28.67 -19.95
C ALA A 72 4.61 -28.17 -19.15
N VAL A 73 4.57 -26.88 -18.80
CA VAL A 73 3.44 -26.27 -18.08
C VAL A 73 2.16 -26.31 -18.93
N ILE A 74 2.24 -26.01 -20.22
CA ILE A 74 1.08 -26.10 -21.13
C ILE A 74 0.53 -27.53 -21.16
N ALA A 75 1.39 -28.53 -21.36
CA ALA A 75 0.98 -29.94 -21.39
C ALA A 75 0.31 -30.37 -20.06
N GLY A 76 0.85 -29.88 -18.94
CA GLY A 76 0.27 -30.09 -17.62
C GLY A 76 -1.10 -29.44 -17.42
N ILE A 77 -1.28 -28.20 -17.86
CA ILE A 77 -2.56 -27.47 -17.80
C ILE A 77 -3.61 -28.16 -18.69
N GLU A 78 -3.23 -28.61 -19.89
CA GLU A 78 -4.11 -29.38 -20.78
C GLU A 78 -4.55 -30.69 -20.13
N LYS A 79 -3.64 -31.40 -19.45
CA LYS A 79 -3.99 -32.61 -18.70
C LYS A 79 -4.90 -32.29 -17.51
N ALA A 80 -4.63 -31.20 -16.81
CA ALA A 80 -5.47 -30.76 -15.69
C ALA A 80 -6.90 -30.43 -16.15
N TYR A 81 -7.03 -29.81 -17.32
CA TYR A 81 -8.31 -29.56 -17.96
C TYR A 81 -9.04 -30.86 -18.31
N GLN A 82 -8.36 -31.84 -18.92
CA GLN A 82 -8.93 -33.15 -19.23
C GLN A 82 -9.41 -33.89 -17.98
N GLN A 83 -8.71 -33.75 -16.85
CA GLN A 83 -9.08 -34.34 -15.56
C GLN A 83 -10.13 -33.50 -14.77
N SER A 84 -10.62 -32.41 -15.37
CA SER A 84 -11.62 -31.52 -14.79
C SER A 84 -11.18 -30.91 -13.46
N TYR A 85 -9.91 -30.51 -13.35
CA TYR A 85 -9.45 -29.66 -12.26
C TYR A 85 -9.87 -28.21 -12.50
N SER A 86 -10.10 -27.50 -11.39
CA SER A 86 -10.44 -26.08 -11.41
C SER A 86 -9.21 -25.18 -11.51
N HIS A 87 -8.10 -25.61 -10.90
CA HIS A 87 -6.85 -24.84 -10.80
C HIS A 87 -5.65 -25.76 -10.97
N ALA A 88 -4.61 -25.28 -11.66
CA ALA A 88 -3.27 -25.88 -11.64
C ALA A 88 -2.32 -24.97 -10.87
N ILE A 89 -1.77 -25.48 -9.77
CA ILE A 89 -0.81 -24.76 -8.95
C ILE A 89 0.59 -25.20 -9.36
N GLN A 90 1.28 -24.34 -10.10
CA GLN A 90 2.63 -24.60 -10.59
C GLN A 90 3.64 -24.51 -9.44
N ILE A 91 4.46 -25.55 -9.31
CA ILE A 91 5.60 -25.63 -8.39
C ILE A 91 6.82 -26.08 -9.19
N ASP A 92 7.89 -25.29 -9.21
CA ASP A 92 9.13 -25.66 -9.88
C ASP A 92 9.81 -26.87 -9.19
N ALA A 93 10.36 -27.78 -10.00
CA ALA A 93 10.97 -29.04 -9.55
C ALA A 93 12.28 -28.88 -8.75
N ASP A 94 12.89 -27.69 -8.78
CA ASP A 94 14.19 -27.40 -8.17
C ASP A 94 14.11 -27.06 -6.68
N GLY A 95 12.90 -26.95 -6.12
CA GLY A 95 12.68 -26.64 -4.71
C GLY A 95 12.94 -25.18 -4.31
N GLN A 96 13.03 -24.25 -5.27
CA GLN A 96 13.34 -22.83 -4.99
C GLN A 96 12.17 -22.02 -4.40
N HIS A 97 10.97 -22.58 -4.35
CA HIS A 97 9.79 -21.88 -3.85
C HIS A 97 9.66 -21.94 -2.34
N ASP A 98 9.33 -20.81 -1.74
CA ASP A 98 8.92 -20.72 -0.34
C ASP A 98 7.52 -21.34 -0.17
N LEU A 99 7.51 -22.62 0.18
CA LEU A 99 6.30 -23.39 0.37
C LEU A 99 5.53 -22.98 1.64
N GLU A 100 6.07 -22.11 2.51
CA GLU A 100 5.28 -21.46 3.57
C GLU A 100 4.21 -20.51 2.99
N ALA A 101 4.42 -20.03 1.75
CA ALA A 101 3.45 -19.21 1.04
C ALA A 101 2.32 -20.03 0.38
N LEU A 102 2.48 -21.35 0.27
CA LEU A 102 1.53 -22.23 -0.44
C LEU A 102 0.12 -22.25 0.15
N PRO A 103 -0.10 -22.32 1.49
CA PRO A 103 -1.44 -22.23 2.07
C PRO A 103 -2.17 -20.93 1.68
N LYS A 104 -1.44 -19.82 1.61
CA LYS A 104 -2.01 -18.51 1.20
C LYS A 104 -2.38 -18.53 -0.28
N LEU A 105 -1.53 -19.11 -1.13
CA LEU A 105 -1.81 -19.23 -2.56
C LEU A 105 -3.10 -20.03 -2.81
N ILE A 106 -3.26 -21.15 -2.10
CA ILE A 106 -4.43 -22.03 -2.19
C ILE A 106 -5.68 -21.28 -1.71
N ALA A 107 -5.63 -20.65 -0.54
CA ALA A 107 -6.75 -19.90 0.01
C ALA A 107 -7.20 -18.75 -0.91
N GLU A 108 -6.25 -17.96 -1.42
CA GLU A 108 -6.52 -16.87 -2.36
C GLU A 108 -7.15 -17.37 -3.67
N SER A 109 -6.69 -18.52 -4.17
CA SER A 109 -7.26 -19.15 -5.37
C SER A 109 -8.69 -19.66 -5.13
N GLN A 110 -8.98 -20.12 -3.92
CA GLN A 110 -10.31 -20.57 -3.54
C GLN A 110 -11.28 -19.38 -3.40
N GLU A 111 -10.82 -18.26 -2.86
CA GLU A 111 -11.60 -17.02 -2.72
C GLU A 111 -11.87 -16.35 -4.07
N HIS A 112 -10.91 -16.44 -5.01
CA HIS A 112 -10.97 -15.82 -6.33
C HIS A 112 -10.83 -16.86 -7.47
N PRO A 113 -11.85 -17.71 -7.70
CA PRO A 113 -11.75 -18.92 -8.54
C PRO A 113 -11.57 -18.66 -10.05
N THR A 114 -11.64 -17.40 -10.49
CA THR A 114 -11.42 -16.99 -11.88
C THR A 114 -10.17 -16.13 -12.05
N ALA A 115 -9.47 -15.80 -10.97
CA ALA A 115 -8.27 -14.98 -11.00
C ALA A 115 -7.01 -15.84 -11.10
N LEU A 116 -5.98 -15.33 -11.78
CA LEU A 116 -4.64 -15.89 -11.69
C LEU A 116 -3.96 -15.33 -10.45
N ILE A 117 -3.50 -16.21 -9.56
CA ILE A 117 -2.79 -15.82 -8.35
C ILE A 117 -1.30 -16.13 -8.55
N SER A 118 -0.42 -15.14 -8.35
CA SER A 118 1.02 -15.29 -8.54
C SER A 118 1.81 -14.89 -7.29
N GLY A 119 2.94 -15.55 -7.08
CA GLY A 119 3.95 -15.10 -6.14
C GLY A 119 4.55 -13.76 -6.58
N GLN A 120 4.65 -12.82 -5.63
CA GLN A 120 5.48 -11.64 -5.71
C GLN A 120 6.71 -11.88 -4.83
N PRO A 121 7.89 -12.04 -5.44
CA PRO A 121 9.09 -12.34 -4.68
C PRO A 121 9.56 -11.13 -3.87
N ILE A 122 9.82 -11.38 -2.59
CA ILE A 122 10.53 -10.47 -1.69
C ILE A 122 12.00 -10.87 -1.71
N TYR A 123 12.84 -9.94 -2.18
CA TYR A 123 14.28 -10.14 -2.29
C TYR A 123 15.01 -9.67 -1.04
N ASP A 124 16.06 -10.41 -0.66
CA ASP A 124 17.06 -9.98 0.31
C ASP A 124 18.33 -9.46 -0.38
N GLU A 125 19.39 -9.18 0.40
CA GLU A 125 20.65 -8.64 -0.12
C GLU A 125 21.48 -9.65 -0.96
N SER A 126 21.09 -10.93 -0.99
CA SER A 126 21.86 -12.00 -1.67
C SER A 126 21.68 -12.04 -3.19
N VAL A 127 20.72 -11.27 -3.73
CA VAL A 127 20.31 -11.39 -5.13
C VAL A 127 21.30 -10.71 -6.09
N PRO A 128 21.76 -11.39 -7.15
CA PRO A 128 22.59 -10.78 -8.18
C PRO A 128 21.89 -9.58 -8.85
N LYS A 129 22.54 -8.41 -8.82
CA LYS A 129 22.00 -7.15 -9.36
C LYS A 129 21.58 -7.25 -10.84
N SER A 130 22.27 -8.04 -11.65
CA SER A 130 21.92 -8.27 -13.06
C SER A 130 20.53 -8.90 -13.24
N ARG A 131 20.15 -9.84 -12.36
CA ARG A 131 18.81 -10.46 -12.37
C ARG A 131 17.73 -9.48 -11.94
N LEU A 132 18.03 -8.59 -11.00
CA LEU A 132 17.12 -7.51 -10.59
C LEU A 132 16.86 -6.51 -11.73
N TYR A 133 17.90 -6.08 -12.45
CA TYR A 133 17.74 -5.14 -13.56
C TYR A 133 16.99 -5.75 -14.75
N GLY A 134 17.31 -7.00 -15.13
CA GLY A 134 16.60 -7.70 -16.20
C GLY A 134 15.12 -7.86 -15.90
N ARG A 135 14.78 -8.29 -14.68
CA ARG A 135 13.39 -8.41 -14.23
C ARG A 135 12.66 -7.06 -14.21
N TYR A 136 13.32 -6.00 -13.75
CA TYR A 136 12.72 -4.66 -13.74
C TYR A 136 12.47 -4.12 -15.16
N ALA A 137 13.33 -4.43 -16.13
CA ALA A 137 13.08 -4.09 -17.53
C ALA A 137 11.83 -4.79 -18.07
N THR A 138 11.65 -6.08 -17.75
CA THR A 138 10.42 -6.83 -18.07
C THR A 138 9.19 -6.20 -17.43
N HIS A 139 9.25 -5.75 -16.16
CA HIS A 139 8.13 -5.05 -15.52
C HIS A 139 7.67 -3.82 -16.29
N ILE A 140 8.62 -2.98 -16.73
CA ILE A 140 8.31 -1.77 -17.52
C ILE A 140 7.57 -2.14 -18.80
N TRP A 141 8.07 -3.14 -19.53
CA TRP A 141 7.42 -3.59 -20.77
C TRP A 141 6.02 -4.14 -20.51
N VAL A 142 5.83 -4.94 -19.47
CA VAL A 142 4.50 -5.45 -19.09
C VAL A 142 3.54 -4.31 -18.75
N TRP A 143 3.98 -3.26 -18.05
CA TRP A 143 3.12 -2.11 -17.77
C TRP A 143 2.72 -1.35 -19.03
N ILE A 144 3.63 -1.24 -20.01
CA ILE A 144 3.32 -0.68 -21.31
C ILE A 144 2.28 -1.55 -22.02
N GLU A 145 2.54 -2.86 -22.11
CA GLU A 145 1.70 -3.86 -22.80
C GLU A 145 0.29 -4.00 -22.23
N THR A 146 0.13 -3.70 -20.95
CA THR A 146 -1.16 -3.77 -20.24
C THR A 146 -1.79 -2.41 -19.97
N LEU A 147 -1.06 -1.31 -20.22
CA LEU A 147 -1.40 0.05 -19.79
C LEU A 147 -1.80 0.11 -18.31
N SER A 148 -1.14 -0.68 -17.46
CA SER A 148 -1.55 -0.89 -16.08
C SER A 148 -0.38 -1.30 -15.18
N PHE A 149 -0.43 -0.86 -13.92
CA PHE A 149 0.49 -1.30 -12.86
C PHE A 149 -0.05 -2.50 -12.06
N ALA A 150 -1.13 -3.13 -12.51
CA ALA A 150 -1.76 -4.25 -11.82
C ALA A 150 -0.83 -5.48 -11.75
N ILE A 151 -0.05 -5.74 -12.81
CA ILE A 151 0.92 -6.84 -12.82
C ILE A 151 2.18 -6.37 -12.08
N LYS A 152 2.37 -6.87 -10.85
CA LYS A 152 3.53 -6.56 -9.99
C LYS A 152 4.76 -7.36 -10.39
N ASP A 153 4.55 -8.61 -10.78
CA ASP A 153 5.62 -9.48 -11.26
C ASP A 153 5.11 -10.53 -12.25
N SER A 154 5.70 -10.60 -13.45
CA SER A 154 5.28 -11.53 -14.50
C SER A 154 6.21 -12.72 -14.69
N MET A 155 7.26 -12.86 -13.87
CA MET A 155 8.34 -13.82 -14.09
C MET A 155 8.42 -14.89 -13.00
N CYS A 156 7.75 -14.73 -11.87
CA CYS A 156 7.70 -15.76 -10.83
C CYS A 156 6.87 -16.95 -11.32
N GLY A 157 7.40 -18.18 -11.28
CA GLY A 157 6.69 -19.41 -11.67
C GLY A 157 5.75 -19.96 -10.59
N PHE A 158 5.81 -19.45 -9.36
CA PHE A 158 4.95 -19.86 -8.26
C PHE A 158 3.54 -19.29 -8.46
N ARG A 159 2.64 -20.05 -9.09
CA ARG A 159 1.34 -19.55 -9.55
C ARG A 159 0.23 -20.56 -9.46
N SER A 160 -0.98 -20.06 -9.23
CA SER A 160 -2.22 -20.80 -9.39
C SER A 160 -2.96 -20.31 -10.62
N TYR A 161 -3.09 -21.19 -11.61
CA TYR A 161 -3.77 -20.93 -12.87
C TYR A 161 -5.23 -21.39 -12.77
N PRO A 162 -6.23 -20.50 -12.93
CA PRO A 162 -7.61 -20.93 -13.11
C PRO A 162 -7.73 -21.60 -14.49
N ILE A 163 -8.06 -22.89 -14.51
CA ILE A 163 -7.92 -23.72 -15.72
C ILE A 163 -8.77 -23.18 -16.89
N GLY A 164 -10.04 -22.84 -16.65
CA GLY A 164 -10.94 -22.35 -17.69
C GLY A 164 -10.43 -21.09 -18.41
N PRO A 165 -10.16 -19.98 -17.67
CA PRO A 165 -9.56 -18.78 -18.26
C PRO A 165 -8.21 -19.04 -18.95
N THR A 166 -7.40 -19.95 -18.41
CA THR A 166 -6.08 -20.27 -18.98
C THR A 166 -6.20 -21.00 -20.31
N ILE A 167 -7.08 -22.01 -20.41
CA ILE A 167 -7.35 -22.75 -21.66
C ILE A 167 -7.87 -21.80 -22.76
N ASN A 168 -8.74 -20.85 -22.42
CA ASN A 168 -9.22 -19.84 -23.37
C ASN A 168 -8.08 -19.03 -24.00
N VAL A 169 -7.02 -18.71 -23.24
CA VAL A 169 -5.83 -18.06 -23.79
C VAL A 169 -5.05 -19.01 -24.70
N LEU A 170 -4.85 -20.25 -24.26
CA LEU A 170 -4.08 -21.28 -25.01
C LEU A 170 -4.72 -21.61 -26.36
N GLU A 171 -6.05 -21.63 -26.45
CA GLU A 171 -6.78 -21.87 -27.70
C GLU A 171 -6.68 -20.70 -28.70
N ARG A 172 -6.44 -19.48 -28.21
CA ARG A 172 -6.44 -18.26 -29.02
C ARG A 172 -5.05 -17.79 -29.43
N ALA A 173 -3.99 -18.29 -28.81
CA ALA A 173 -2.64 -17.81 -29.03
C ALA A 173 -1.59 -18.92 -28.87
N VAL A 174 -0.62 -18.93 -29.78
CA VAL A 174 0.60 -19.72 -29.63
C VAL A 174 1.56 -18.96 -28.71
N LEU A 175 1.78 -19.49 -27.52
CA LEU A 175 2.66 -18.90 -26.51
C LEU A 175 4.11 -19.38 -26.66
N GLY A 176 5.03 -18.60 -26.12
CA GLY A 176 6.39 -19.04 -25.83
C GLY A 176 6.42 -20.35 -25.05
N ARG A 177 7.44 -21.17 -25.30
CA ARG A 177 7.59 -22.50 -24.69
C ARG A 177 8.69 -22.55 -23.62
N ARG A 178 9.42 -21.46 -23.39
CA ARG A 178 10.53 -21.39 -22.42
C ARG A 178 10.26 -20.33 -21.37
N MET A 179 11.29 -19.59 -20.95
CA MET A 179 11.20 -18.56 -19.89
C MET A 179 10.30 -17.38 -20.26
N ASP A 180 10.05 -17.17 -21.56
CA ASP A 180 9.12 -16.19 -22.09
C ASP A 180 7.64 -16.56 -21.79
N PHE A 181 7.34 -17.84 -21.58
CA PHE A 181 5.98 -18.30 -21.30
C PHE A 181 5.34 -17.57 -20.11
N ASP A 182 6.05 -17.52 -18.98
CA ASP A 182 5.54 -16.99 -17.71
C ASP A 182 5.03 -15.56 -17.87
N THR A 183 5.76 -14.71 -18.60
CA THR A 183 5.29 -13.34 -18.85
C THR A 183 4.21 -13.30 -19.91
N GLU A 184 4.35 -14.04 -21.02
CA GLU A 184 3.40 -14.00 -22.13
C GLU A 184 1.99 -14.46 -21.72
N ILE A 185 1.88 -15.56 -20.95
CA ILE A 185 0.58 -16.08 -20.50
C ILE A 185 -0.13 -15.07 -19.60
N MET A 186 0.58 -14.45 -18.65
CA MET A 186 -0.01 -13.51 -17.70
C MET A 186 -0.54 -12.25 -18.39
N VAL A 187 0.23 -11.68 -19.32
CA VAL A 187 -0.21 -10.50 -20.11
C VAL A 187 -1.43 -10.85 -20.96
N ARG A 188 -1.47 -12.03 -21.58
CA ARG A 188 -2.61 -12.44 -22.41
C ARG A 188 -3.85 -12.78 -21.58
N MET A 189 -3.70 -13.39 -20.41
CA MET A 189 -4.79 -13.57 -19.45
C MET A 189 -5.33 -12.20 -19.00
N TYR A 190 -4.45 -11.23 -18.73
CA TYR A 190 -4.85 -9.87 -18.44
C TYR A 190 -5.62 -9.23 -19.61
N TRP A 191 -5.18 -9.39 -20.85
CA TRP A 191 -5.94 -8.91 -22.02
C TRP A 191 -7.30 -9.59 -22.21
N ASN A 192 -7.45 -10.82 -21.73
CA ASN A 192 -8.72 -11.56 -21.71
C ASN A 192 -9.53 -11.31 -20.43
N GLU A 193 -9.34 -10.17 -19.77
CA GLU A 193 -10.10 -9.73 -18.59
C GLU A 193 -9.98 -10.68 -17.39
N THR A 194 -8.96 -11.53 -17.34
CA THR A 194 -8.64 -12.30 -16.14
C THR A 194 -7.99 -11.39 -15.11
N ASP A 195 -8.49 -11.42 -13.88
CA ASP A 195 -7.89 -10.69 -12.77
C ASP A 195 -6.58 -11.35 -12.34
N ILE A 196 -5.59 -10.52 -12.04
CA ILE A 196 -4.25 -10.95 -11.63
C ILE A 196 -4.04 -10.46 -10.21
N ARG A 197 -3.75 -11.37 -9.30
CA ARG A 197 -3.53 -11.09 -7.88
C ARG A 197 -2.18 -11.63 -7.42
N PHE A 198 -1.64 -11.03 -6.37
CA PHE A 198 -0.31 -11.34 -5.88
C PHE A 198 -0.31 -11.73 -4.41
N ILE A 199 0.52 -12.71 -4.07
CA ILE A 199 0.88 -13.02 -2.68
C ILE A 199 2.38 -12.85 -2.50
N ASN A 200 2.79 -12.31 -1.37
CA ASN A 200 4.22 -12.21 -1.05
C ASN A 200 4.82 -13.61 -0.81
N THR A 201 5.95 -13.89 -1.44
CA THR A 201 6.72 -15.14 -1.28
C THR A 201 8.21 -14.82 -1.19
N ARG A 202 8.97 -15.60 -0.41
CA ARG A 202 10.45 -15.46 -0.40
C ARG A 202 11.05 -16.27 -1.56
N VAL A 203 12.18 -15.80 -2.08
CA VAL A 203 12.95 -16.57 -3.07
C VAL A 203 14.16 -17.16 -2.37
N ILE A 204 14.27 -18.49 -2.43
CA ILE A 204 15.42 -19.21 -1.90
C ILE A 204 16.30 -19.57 -3.08
N TYR A 205 17.51 -19.03 -3.14
CA TYR A 205 18.52 -19.40 -4.14
C TYR A 205 19.49 -20.43 -3.52
N PRO A 206 19.35 -21.73 -3.83
CA PRO A 206 20.29 -22.73 -3.34
C PRO A 206 21.68 -22.52 -3.96
N GLU A 207 22.74 -22.74 -3.17
CA GLU A 207 24.14 -22.55 -3.60
C GLU A 207 24.52 -23.44 -4.81
N ASP A 208 23.88 -24.61 -4.96
CA ASP A 208 24.08 -25.57 -6.06
C ASP A 208 22.98 -25.53 -7.13
N GLY A 209 22.21 -24.43 -7.22
CA GLY A 209 21.09 -24.32 -8.17
C GLY A 209 21.53 -24.39 -9.63
N ILE A 210 21.11 -25.44 -10.35
CA ILE A 210 21.32 -25.57 -11.79
C ILE A 210 20.34 -24.64 -12.52
N SER A 211 20.87 -23.60 -13.16
CA SER A 211 20.08 -22.66 -13.96
C SER A 211 20.27 -22.97 -15.45
N HIS A 212 19.27 -23.55 -16.11
CA HIS A 212 19.27 -23.82 -17.56
C HIS A 212 19.02 -22.58 -18.45
N PHE A 213 19.42 -21.39 -17.97
CA PHE A 213 19.20 -20.12 -18.68
C PHE A 213 20.33 -19.83 -19.67
N ASP A 214 19.99 -19.74 -20.95
CA ASP A 214 20.92 -19.32 -22.01
C ASP A 214 20.87 -17.79 -22.13
N ALA A 215 21.90 -17.13 -21.63
CA ALA A 215 21.95 -15.68 -21.52
C ALA A 215 21.79 -14.93 -22.85
N LEU A 216 22.08 -15.54 -24.00
CA LEU A 216 21.93 -14.88 -25.29
C LEU A 216 20.55 -15.19 -25.90
N TRP A 217 20.25 -16.47 -26.07
CA TRP A 217 19.04 -16.88 -26.78
C TRP A 217 17.76 -16.64 -25.99
N ASP A 218 17.79 -16.74 -24.67
CA ASP A 218 16.60 -16.46 -23.87
C ASP A 218 16.30 -14.96 -23.81
N ASN A 219 17.32 -14.09 -23.81
CA ASN A 219 17.11 -12.64 -23.95
C ASN A 219 16.53 -12.25 -25.32
N VAL A 220 16.93 -12.91 -26.40
CA VAL A 220 16.33 -12.72 -27.73
C VAL A 220 14.85 -13.14 -27.72
N LYS A 221 14.52 -14.29 -27.12
CA LYS A 221 13.13 -14.76 -27.02
C LYS A 221 12.27 -13.82 -26.18
N ILE A 222 12.77 -13.37 -25.03
CA ILE A 222 12.07 -12.39 -24.17
C ILE A 222 11.85 -11.07 -24.93
N SER A 223 12.86 -10.59 -25.65
CA SER A 223 12.74 -9.37 -26.46
C SER A 223 11.70 -9.53 -27.58
N TRP A 224 11.70 -10.67 -28.26
CA TRP A 224 10.72 -10.99 -29.31
C TRP A 224 9.30 -11.16 -28.75
N MET A 225 9.16 -11.77 -27.58
CA MET A 225 7.90 -11.87 -26.84
C MET A 225 7.33 -10.48 -26.55
N HIS A 226 8.11 -9.58 -25.94
CA HIS A 226 7.68 -8.21 -25.68
C HIS A 226 7.33 -7.45 -26.97
N THR A 227 8.08 -7.67 -28.04
CA THR A 227 7.75 -7.10 -29.36
C THR A 227 6.36 -7.56 -29.84
N LYS A 228 6.07 -8.87 -29.78
CA LYS A 228 4.74 -9.40 -30.11
C LYS A 228 3.64 -8.82 -29.22
N LEU A 229 3.90 -8.69 -27.91
CA LEU A 229 2.94 -8.17 -26.95
C LEU A 229 2.68 -6.67 -27.18
N PHE A 230 3.71 -5.88 -27.45
CA PHE A 230 3.60 -4.46 -27.76
C PHE A 230 2.75 -4.19 -29.01
N PHE A 231 2.97 -4.92 -30.11
CA PHE A 231 2.12 -4.74 -31.29
C PHE A 231 0.72 -5.34 -31.07
N GLY A 232 0.61 -6.40 -30.25
CA GLY A 232 -0.66 -7.02 -29.89
C GLY A 232 -1.55 -6.15 -28.99
N MET A 233 -0.99 -5.26 -28.17
CA MET A 233 -1.78 -4.35 -27.33
C MET A 233 -2.45 -3.24 -28.13
N LEU A 234 -1.90 -2.81 -29.28
CA LEU A 234 -2.40 -1.66 -30.04
C LEU A 234 -3.90 -1.72 -30.38
N PRO A 235 -4.44 -2.82 -30.95
CA PRO A 235 -5.88 -2.95 -31.19
C PRO A 235 -6.71 -3.08 -29.89
N ARG A 236 -6.07 -3.37 -28.76
CA ARG A 236 -6.70 -3.57 -27.43
C ARG A 236 -6.67 -2.32 -26.57
N ILE A 237 -6.00 -1.24 -26.98
CA ILE A 237 -5.92 0.02 -26.22
C ILE A 237 -7.30 0.48 -25.72
N PRO A 238 -8.38 0.49 -26.53
CA PRO A 238 -9.69 0.93 -26.04
C PRO A 238 -10.27 0.06 -24.91
N SER A 239 -10.07 -1.26 -24.95
CA SER A 239 -10.54 -2.15 -23.87
C SER A 239 -9.65 -2.06 -22.64
N LEU A 240 -8.32 -1.97 -22.83
CA LEU A 240 -7.35 -1.80 -21.74
C LEU A 240 -7.60 -0.50 -20.96
N LEU A 241 -7.91 0.61 -21.64
CA LEU A 241 -8.23 1.89 -21.00
C LEU A 241 -9.60 1.90 -20.31
N LYS A 242 -10.55 1.08 -20.78
CA LYS A 242 -11.88 0.91 -20.14
C LYS A 242 -11.82 0.01 -18.91
N ARG A 243 -10.79 -0.83 -18.79
CA ARG A 243 -10.62 -1.73 -17.65
C ARG A 243 -10.44 -0.88 -16.39
N LYS A 244 -11.38 -1.01 -15.45
CA LYS A 244 -11.21 -0.43 -14.12
C LYS A 244 -10.09 -1.19 -13.41
N PRO A 245 -9.15 -0.52 -12.72
CA PRO A 245 -8.21 -1.23 -11.88
C PRO A 245 -9.02 -2.09 -10.90
N VAL A 246 -8.64 -3.36 -10.75
CA VAL A 246 -9.18 -4.19 -9.67
C VAL A 246 -8.95 -3.40 -8.39
N GLN A 247 -10.05 -3.06 -7.73
CA GLN A 247 -10.04 -2.31 -6.49
C GLN A 247 -9.43 -3.25 -5.45
N GLU A 248 -8.10 -3.23 -5.33
CA GLU A 248 -7.45 -3.62 -4.09
C GLU A 248 -7.98 -2.64 -3.05
N ASP A 249 -8.75 -3.17 -2.09
CA ASP A 249 -9.17 -2.45 -0.88
C ASP A 249 -7.92 -2.13 -0.05
N HIS A 250 -7.06 -1.23 -0.52
CA HIS A 250 -6.05 -0.56 0.29
C HIS A 250 -5.31 0.51 -0.50
N TRP A 251 -5.66 1.77 -0.26
CA TRP A 251 -4.88 2.94 -0.70
C TRP A 251 -3.47 2.99 -0.07
N SER A 252 -3.16 2.09 0.88
CA SER A 252 -1.88 2.07 1.60
C SER A 252 -0.83 1.08 1.06
N SER A 253 -1.16 0.24 0.06
CA SER A 253 -0.23 -0.76 -0.48
C SER A 253 0.52 -0.34 -1.76
N HIS A 254 0.24 0.84 -2.33
CA HIS A 254 0.94 1.32 -3.52
C HIS A 254 2.24 2.05 -3.18
N ALA A 255 3.32 1.26 -3.10
CA ALA A 255 4.68 1.72 -3.22
C ALA A 255 5.05 1.92 -4.70
N GLU A 256 5.19 3.16 -5.18
CA GLU A 256 5.74 3.41 -6.52
C GLU A 256 6.85 4.47 -6.51
N ARG A 257 7.95 4.15 -7.20
CA ARG A 257 9.10 5.04 -7.46
C ARG A 257 8.70 6.34 -8.19
N GLY A 258 7.50 6.41 -8.78
CA GLY A 258 6.95 7.60 -9.43
C GLY A 258 6.73 8.78 -8.48
N THR A 259 6.52 8.52 -7.18
CA THR A 259 6.27 9.58 -6.20
C THR A 259 7.50 10.47 -5.98
N ILE A 260 8.72 9.95 -6.07
CA ILE A 260 9.95 10.74 -5.82
C ILE A 260 10.24 11.68 -7.00
N LEU A 261 10.22 11.17 -8.23
CA LEU A 261 10.41 12.00 -9.44
C LEU A 261 9.26 13.02 -9.59
N GLY A 262 8.03 12.63 -9.25
CA GLY A 262 6.89 13.54 -9.20
C GLY A 262 7.07 14.65 -8.17
N ILE A 263 7.48 14.34 -6.94
CA ILE A 263 7.78 15.33 -5.90
C ILE A 263 8.94 16.24 -6.32
N GLN A 264 10.00 15.70 -6.91
CA GLN A 264 11.13 16.49 -7.43
C GLN A 264 10.70 17.45 -8.55
N PHE A 265 9.83 17.00 -9.45
CA PHE A 265 9.27 17.83 -10.50
C PHE A 265 8.35 18.94 -9.96
N LEU A 266 7.48 18.60 -8.99
CA LEU A 266 6.63 19.58 -8.30
C LEU A 266 7.46 20.62 -7.55
N LEU A 267 8.53 20.19 -6.89
CA LEU A 267 9.50 21.07 -6.23
C LEU A 267 10.22 21.97 -7.23
N TRP A 268 10.62 21.44 -8.39
CA TRP A 268 11.26 22.22 -9.45
C TRP A 268 10.31 23.29 -10.04
N ILE A 269 9.04 22.95 -10.27
CA ILE A 269 8.02 23.92 -10.70
C ILE A 269 7.90 25.03 -9.65
N TYR A 270 7.74 24.65 -8.38
CA TYR A 270 7.60 25.61 -7.30
C TYR A 270 8.85 26.48 -7.12
N SER A 271 10.06 25.91 -7.20
CA SER A 271 11.31 26.65 -7.02
C SER A 271 11.59 27.61 -8.17
N THR A 272 11.18 27.25 -9.39
CA THR A 272 11.50 28.02 -10.60
C THR A 272 10.43 29.08 -10.89
N PHE A 273 9.15 28.76 -10.65
CA PHE A 273 8.02 29.60 -11.05
C PHE A 273 7.18 30.13 -9.87
N GLY A 274 7.43 29.65 -8.65
CA GLY A 274 6.78 30.12 -7.42
C GLY A 274 5.37 29.57 -7.17
N ARG A 275 4.80 29.94 -6.01
CA ARG A 275 3.50 29.45 -5.48
C ARG A 275 2.33 29.65 -6.45
N LYS A 276 2.29 30.80 -7.13
CA LYS A 276 1.17 31.18 -8.02
C LYS A 276 1.05 30.26 -9.22
N VAL A 277 2.18 29.98 -9.89
CA VAL A 277 2.20 29.11 -11.07
C VAL A 277 1.87 27.67 -10.65
N PHE A 278 2.41 27.22 -9.51
CA PHE A 278 2.05 25.91 -8.95
C PHE A 278 0.55 25.78 -8.68
N SER A 279 -0.06 26.73 -7.95
CA SER A 279 -1.50 26.69 -7.65
C SER A 279 -2.35 26.75 -8.92
N LEU A 280 -1.91 27.47 -9.95
CA LEU A 280 -2.59 27.49 -11.26
C LEU A 280 -2.52 26.15 -11.99
N LEU A 281 -1.38 25.46 -11.96
CA LEU A 281 -1.21 24.12 -12.52
C LEU A 281 -1.95 23.04 -11.72
N LEU A 282 -2.11 23.25 -10.41
CA LEU A 282 -2.83 22.33 -9.53
C LEU A 282 -4.33 22.26 -9.85
N LYS A 283 -4.94 23.40 -10.21
CA LYS A 283 -6.37 23.50 -10.52
C LYS A 283 -6.86 22.52 -11.60
N PRO A 284 -6.27 22.43 -12.81
CA PRO A 284 -6.71 21.47 -13.82
C PRO A 284 -6.49 20.01 -13.39
N VAL A 285 -5.44 19.72 -12.63
CA VAL A 285 -5.21 18.38 -12.06
C VAL A 285 -6.33 18.02 -11.08
N MET A 286 -6.68 18.92 -10.16
CA MET A 286 -7.78 18.70 -9.22
C MET A 286 -9.14 18.66 -9.92
N ALA A 287 -9.31 19.42 -11.01
CA ALA A 287 -10.52 19.37 -11.83
C ALA A 287 -10.67 18.01 -12.51
N TYR A 288 -9.58 17.42 -13.00
CA TYR A 288 -9.58 16.06 -13.54
C TYR A 288 -10.02 15.02 -12.50
N TYR A 289 -9.46 15.07 -11.28
CA TYR A 289 -9.88 14.17 -10.19
C TYR A 289 -11.34 14.38 -9.79
N TYR A 290 -11.78 15.63 -9.75
CA TYR A 290 -13.18 15.98 -9.49
C TYR A 290 -14.13 15.42 -10.57
N LEU A 291 -13.77 15.52 -11.85
CA LEU A 291 -14.62 15.09 -12.97
C LEU A 291 -14.64 13.57 -13.16
N ARG A 292 -13.51 12.89 -12.91
CA ARG A 292 -13.43 11.43 -13.09
C ARG A 292 -14.31 10.67 -12.08
N GLY A 293 -14.62 11.29 -10.95
CA GLY A 293 -15.34 10.66 -9.85
C GLY A 293 -14.52 9.54 -9.19
N GLY A 294 -14.93 9.13 -7.99
CA GLY A 294 -14.27 8.07 -7.23
C GLY A 294 -14.40 8.27 -5.74
N SER A 295 -13.91 7.30 -4.97
CA SER A 295 -14.06 7.23 -3.50
C SER A 295 -13.64 8.51 -2.76
N VAL A 296 -12.57 9.18 -3.21
CA VAL A 296 -12.08 10.45 -2.65
C VAL A 296 -13.10 11.58 -2.81
N LYS A 297 -13.74 11.66 -3.98
CA LYS A 297 -14.76 12.67 -4.27
C LYS A 297 -16.02 12.38 -3.44
N ASP A 298 -16.45 11.13 -3.43
CA ASP A 298 -17.67 10.70 -2.74
C ASP A 298 -17.53 10.96 -1.23
N ALA A 299 -16.40 10.59 -0.63
CA ALA A 299 -16.11 10.89 0.78
C ALA A 299 -16.08 12.40 1.08
N SER A 300 -15.51 13.22 0.17
CA SER A 300 -15.54 14.67 0.32
C SER A 300 -16.95 15.24 0.21
N ASP A 301 -17.77 14.72 -0.70
CA ASP A 301 -19.18 15.14 -0.83
C ASP A 301 -19.96 14.80 0.45
N ASP A 302 -19.79 13.58 0.98
CA ASP A 302 -20.44 13.13 2.22
C ASP A 302 -20.06 14.02 3.40
N PHE A 303 -18.77 14.31 3.55
CA PHE A 303 -18.27 15.24 4.57
C PHE A 303 -18.90 16.63 4.43
N ILE A 304 -18.88 17.20 3.22
CA ILE A 304 -19.42 18.54 2.97
C ILE A 304 -20.93 18.58 3.21
N GLN A 305 -21.66 17.55 2.82
CA GLN A 305 -23.09 17.44 3.11
C GLN A 305 -23.33 17.39 4.62
N GLN A 306 -22.54 16.62 5.36
CA GLN A 306 -22.65 16.51 6.81
C GLN A 306 -22.37 17.84 7.52
N VAL A 307 -21.27 18.54 7.16
CA VAL A 307 -20.93 19.86 7.73
C VAL A 307 -22.03 20.87 7.45
N ASN A 308 -22.53 20.92 6.21
CA ASN A 308 -23.61 21.85 5.85
C ASN A 308 -24.92 21.54 6.60
N ALA A 309 -25.26 20.26 6.75
CA ALA A 309 -26.44 19.84 7.52
C ALA A 309 -26.31 20.23 8.99
N TYR A 310 -25.16 19.93 9.61
CA TYR A 310 -24.89 20.27 11.00
C TYR A 310 -24.90 21.77 11.24
N ALA A 311 -24.21 22.54 10.40
CA ALA A 311 -24.17 24.00 10.49
C ALA A 311 -25.58 24.61 10.34
N ARG A 312 -26.42 24.08 9.44
CA ARG A 312 -27.81 24.51 9.30
C ARG A 312 -28.64 24.22 10.56
N ILE A 313 -28.52 23.03 11.15
CA ILE A 313 -29.24 22.64 12.37
C ILE A 313 -28.84 23.51 13.55
N LYS A 314 -27.55 23.85 13.66
CA LYS A 314 -27.01 24.67 14.77
C LYS A 314 -27.10 26.19 14.52
N GLY A 315 -27.58 26.62 13.35
CA GLY A 315 -27.62 28.04 12.98
C GLY A 315 -26.25 28.69 12.81
N ILE A 316 -25.23 27.90 12.47
CA ILE A 316 -23.84 28.35 12.31
C ILE A 316 -23.63 28.80 10.86
N GLN A 317 -23.13 30.03 10.67
CA GLN A 317 -22.71 30.51 9.37
C GLN A 317 -21.27 30.06 9.09
N LEU A 318 -21.09 29.21 8.08
CA LEU A 318 -19.76 28.77 7.65
C LEU A 318 -19.00 29.94 7.00
N PRO A 319 -17.66 30.01 7.19
CA PRO A 319 -16.84 31.11 6.69
C PRO A 319 -16.75 31.15 5.16
N GLU A 320 -17.08 30.03 4.50
CA GLU A 320 -16.95 29.89 3.06
C GLU A 320 -18.01 28.96 2.47
N LYS A 321 -18.25 29.11 1.15
CA LYS A 321 -19.03 28.13 0.38
C LYS A 321 -18.17 26.89 0.14
N LEU A 322 -18.56 25.79 0.80
CA LEU A 322 -17.92 24.50 0.64
C LEU A 322 -18.34 23.81 -0.65
N THR A 323 -17.36 23.39 -1.44
CA THR A 323 -17.54 22.51 -2.58
C THR A 323 -16.43 21.48 -2.58
N THR A 324 -16.72 20.28 -3.11
CA THR A 324 -15.72 19.20 -3.18
C THR A 324 -14.51 19.60 -4.00
N TYR A 325 -14.70 20.33 -5.10
CA TYR A 325 -13.57 20.87 -5.85
C TYR A 325 -12.67 21.78 -5.00
N ARG A 326 -13.25 22.68 -4.18
CA ARG A 326 -12.48 23.56 -3.30
C ARG A 326 -11.75 22.77 -2.21
N HIS A 327 -12.39 21.76 -1.65
CA HIS A 327 -11.77 20.87 -0.67
C HIS A 327 -10.57 20.12 -1.26
N LEU A 328 -10.69 19.58 -2.48
CA LEU A 328 -9.59 18.93 -3.19
C LEU A 328 -8.44 19.89 -3.52
N VAL A 329 -8.77 21.11 -3.97
CA VAL A 329 -7.76 22.15 -4.22
C VAL A 329 -7.03 22.54 -2.93
N SER A 330 -7.76 22.77 -1.84
CA SER A 330 -7.19 23.07 -0.52
C SER A 330 -6.21 21.98 -0.06
N PHE A 331 -6.57 20.70 -0.24
CA PHE A 331 -5.67 19.59 0.06
C PHE A 331 -4.39 19.61 -0.77
N GLY A 332 -4.49 19.85 -2.08
CA GLY A 332 -3.32 19.96 -2.94
C GLY A 332 -2.43 21.15 -2.58
N GLU A 333 -3.01 22.27 -2.16
CA GLU A 333 -2.26 23.43 -1.68
C GLU A 333 -1.56 23.16 -0.34
N THR A 334 -2.16 22.34 0.54
CA THR A 334 -1.50 21.90 1.79
C THR A 334 -0.26 21.06 1.52
N MET A 335 -0.22 20.28 0.43
CA MET A 335 1.03 19.60 0.03
C MET A 335 2.13 20.59 -0.35
N LEU A 336 1.77 21.66 -1.06
CA LEU A 336 2.71 22.73 -1.38
C LEU A 336 3.20 23.45 -0.12
N ASP A 337 2.29 23.70 0.83
CA ASP A 337 2.64 24.33 2.10
C ASP A 337 3.60 23.47 2.92
N LYS A 338 3.41 22.14 2.94
CA LYS A 338 4.37 21.23 3.57
C LYS A 338 5.76 21.32 2.91
N LEU A 339 5.81 21.30 1.58
CA LEU A 339 7.08 21.42 0.84
C LEU A 339 7.79 22.76 1.11
N ALA A 340 7.05 23.87 1.10
CA ALA A 340 7.57 25.20 1.41
C ALA A 340 8.07 25.29 2.86
N ALA A 341 7.33 24.72 3.81
CA ALA A 341 7.73 24.62 5.21
C ALA A 341 9.05 23.85 5.37
N TRP A 342 9.21 22.72 4.67
CA TRP A 342 10.43 21.91 4.75
C TRP A 342 11.64 22.60 4.13
N ARG A 343 11.49 23.29 3.00
CA ARG A 343 12.56 24.13 2.42
C ARG A 343 12.93 25.30 3.36
N GLY A 344 12.01 25.66 4.25
CA GLY A 344 12.19 26.73 5.21
C GLY A 344 11.73 28.10 4.72
N ASP A 345 10.84 28.13 3.74
CA ASP A 345 10.29 29.35 3.16
C ASP A 345 9.33 30.08 4.11
N PHE A 346 8.77 29.35 5.08
CA PHE A 346 7.99 29.95 6.15
C PHE A 346 8.89 30.33 7.31
N SER A 347 8.72 31.58 7.72
CA SER A 347 9.34 32.14 8.90
C SER A 347 8.29 32.50 9.94
N ASP A 348 8.73 32.97 11.09
CA ASP A 348 7.90 33.55 12.14
C ASP A 348 6.88 34.58 11.66
N LYS A 349 7.18 35.28 10.57
CA LYS A 349 6.31 36.31 9.98
C LYS A 349 5.07 35.73 9.30
N ASN A 350 5.09 34.44 8.98
CA ASN A 350 3.99 33.70 8.36
C ASN A 350 3.09 33.01 9.40
N LEU A 351 3.42 33.09 10.70
CA LEU A 351 2.74 32.35 11.75
C LEU A 351 2.16 33.28 12.82
N THR A 352 0.85 33.18 12.99
CA THR A 352 0.14 33.72 14.16
C THR A 352 -0.05 32.58 15.16
N VAL A 353 0.58 32.68 16.32
CA VAL A 353 0.49 31.62 17.35
C VAL A 353 -0.47 32.04 18.44
N HIS A 354 -1.58 31.31 18.54
CA HIS A 354 -2.58 31.46 19.59
C HIS A 354 -2.19 30.55 20.76
N GLY A 355 -2.15 31.09 21.98
CA GLY A 355 -1.68 30.36 23.17
C GLY A 355 -0.15 30.41 23.38
N ILE A 356 0.52 31.44 22.84
CA ILE A 356 1.98 31.59 22.95
C ILE A 356 2.51 31.72 24.40
N GLU A 357 1.67 32.18 25.32
CA GLU A 357 1.99 32.26 26.76
C GLU A 357 2.25 30.86 27.36
N HIS A 358 1.49 29.86 26.92
CA HIS A 358 1.74 28.46 27.27
C HIS A 358 3.05 27.98 26.64
N TYR A 359 3.29 28.32 25.37
CA TYR A 359 4.47 27.88 24.64
C TYR A 359 5.79 28.23 25.34
N GLN A 360 5.95 29.46 25.84
CA GLN A 360 7.16 29.88 26.55
C GLN A 360 7.38 29.08 27.85
N THR A 361 6.30 28.84 28.59
CA THR A 361 6.34 28.06 29.84
C THR A 361 6.68 26.59 29.56
N LEU A 362 6.11 26.03 28.48
CA LEU A 362 6.30 24.63 28.09
C LEU A 362 7.70 24.37 27.54
N ALA A 363 8.27 25.31 26.79
CA ALA A 363 9.60 25.20 26.22
C ALA A 363 10.72 25.21 27.28
N GLN A 364 10.43 25.67 28.50
CA GLN A 364 11.37 25.71 29.62
C GLN A 364 11.27 24.50 30.56
N ARG A 365 10.32 23.58 30.33
CA ARG A 365 10.19 22.38 31.16
C ARG A 365 11.34 21.42 30.90
N GLU A 366 11.81 20.77 31.97
CA GLU A 366 12.80 19.69 31.86
C GLU A 366 12.24 18.47 31.14
N LYS A 367 10.95 18.18 31.35
CA LYS A 367 10.23 17.09 30.67
C LYS A 367 9.35 17.63 29.54
N GLY A 368 9.33 16.89 28.44
CA GLY A 368 8.53 17.17 27.26
C GLY A 368 7.03 16.99 27.49
N ILE A 369 6.25 17.27 26.44
CA ILE A 369 4.79 17.18 26.44
C ILE A 369 4.26 16.35 25.29
N VAL A 370 2.97 16.02 25.36
CA VAL A 370 2.23 15.39 24.27
C VAL A 370 1.37 16.42 23.55
N LEU A 371 1.48 16.45 22.23
CA LEU A 371 0.63 17.25 21.34
C LEU A 371 -0.32 16.31 20.60
N LEU A 372 -1.62 16.46 20.82
CA LEU A 372 -2.66 15.80 20.04
C LEU A 372 -3.05 16.70 18.86
N GLY A 373 -2.72 16.23 17.65
CA GLY A 373 -3.06 16.90 16.40
C GLY A 373 -4.20 16.20 15.66
N SER A 374 -4.54 16.72 14.49
CA SER A 374 -5.48 16.11 13.54
C SER A 374 -5.01 16.33 12.10
N HIS A 375 -5.69 15.74 11.13
CA HIS A 375 -5.49 16.03 9.71
C HIS A 375 -6.23 17.30 9.25
N LEU A 376 -6.65 18.14 10.19
CA LEU A 376 -7.14 19.49 9.94
C LEU A 376 -5.96 20.46 9.74
N GLY A 377 -5.89 21.06 8.56
CA GLY A 377 -4.87 22.04 8.21
C GLY A 377 -3.48 21.41 8.02
N ASN A 378 -2.44 22.13 8.45
CA ASN A 378 -1.05 21.75 8.27
C ASN A 378 -0.27 21.74 9.59
N LEU A 379 -0.22 20.56 10.22
CA LEU A 379 0.58 20.37 11.45
C LEU A 379 2.09 20.53 11.22
N GLU A 380 2.61 20.37 10.01
CA GLU A 380 4.06 20.51 9.74
C GLU A 380 4.59 21.92 10.03
N LEU A 381 3.68 22.91 10.06
CA LEU A 381 4.01 24.29 10.42
C LEU A 381 4.49 24.43 11.87
N CYS A 382 4.18 23.47 12.74
CA CYS A 382 4.73 23.45 14.10
C CYS A 382 6.25 23.32 14.11
N ARG A 383 6.87 22.80 13.05
CA ARG A 383 8.34 22.76 12.91
C ARG A 383 8.94 24.14 12.74
N ALA A 384 8.19 25.09 12.18
CA ALA A 384 8.65 26.49 12.18
C ALA A 384 8.61 27.09 13.60
N LEU A 385 7.76 26.59 14.51
CA LEU A 385 7.82 26.96 15.93
C LEU A 385 9.10 26.47 16.61
N SER A 386 9.55 25.23 16.33
CA SER A 386 10.80 24.73 16.90
C SER A 386 12.03 25.54 16.46
N ARG A 387 11.97 26.24 15.32
CA ARG A 387 13.05 27.17 14.91
C ARG A 387 13.14 28.43 15.79
N ARG A 388 12.05 28.82 16.47
CA ARG A 388 12.06 29.94 17.44
C ARG A 388 12.88 29.63 18.69
N HIS A 389 13.03 28.36 19.05
CA HIS A 389 13.88 27.91 20.15
C HIS A 389 14.79 26.80 19.66
N THR A 390 16.05 27.14 19.40
CA THR A 390 17.10 26.27 18.82
C THR A 390 17.34 24.94 19.56
N HIS A 391 16.77 24.75 20.75
CA HIS A 391 16.92 23.54 21.56
C HIS A 391 15.66 22.66 21.65
N LEU A 392 14.50 23.09 21.11
CA LEU A 392 13.27 22.32 21.20
C LEU A 392 13.17 21.27 20.09
N LYS A 393 13.16 19.99 20.46
CA LYS A 393 12.97 18.87 19.52
C LYS A 393 11.51 18.41 19.53
N ILE A 394 10.91 18.32 18.34
CA ILE A 394 9.54 17.83 18.15
C ILE A 394 9.59 16.51 17.37
N ASN A 395 9.04 15.45 17.96
CA ASN A 395 8.94 14.12 17.36
C ASN A 395 7.51 13.87 16.87
N ALA A 396 7.32 13.53 15.61
CA ALA A 396 5.99 13.20 15.07
C ALA A 396 5.82 11.69 14.90
N LEU A 397 4.75 11.13 15.46
CA LEU A 397 4.44 9.71 15.33
C LEU A 397 3.71 9.45 14.00
N VAL A 398 4.29 8.60 13.14
CA VAL A 398 3.69 8.26 11.84
C VAL A 398 3.46 6.75 11.74
N PHE A 399 2.19 6.39 11.49
CA PHE A 399 1.75 5.00 11.32
C PHE A 399 1.86 4.57 9.85
N THR A 400 3.07 4.40 9.32
CA THR A 400 3.27 3.84 7.98
C THR A 400 4.53 2.99 7.89
N GLU A 401 4.52 1.94 7.07
CA GLU A 401 5.73 1.15 6.70
C GLU A 401 6.66 1.92 5.71
N HIS A 402 6.39 3.20 5.46
CA HIS A 402 7.03 4.00 4.41
C HIS A 402 7.74 5.26 4.93
N ALA A 403 7.82 5.46 6.24
CA ALA A 403 8.44 6.65 6.84
C ALA A 403 9.93 6.80 6.48
N GLU A 404 10.69 5.71 6.31
CA GLU A 404 12.11 5.76 5.89
C GLU A 404 12.30 6.37 4.49
N ARG A 405 11.39 6.08 3.55
CA ARG A 405 11.43 6.66 2.20
C ARG A 405 11.08 8.13 2.21
N PHE A 406 10.07 8.50 3.00
CA PHE A 406 9.71 9.88 3.26
C PHE A 406 10.90 10.66 3.85
N ASN A 407 11.57 10.10 4.86
CA ASN A 407 12.79 10.67 5.45
C ASN A 407 13.91 10.85 4.41
N THR A 408 14.06 9.91 3.47
CA THR A 408 15.06 10.01 2.39
C THR A 408 14.78 11.17 1.43
N VAL A 409 13.51 11.34 1.03
CA VAL A 409 13.10 12.49 0.20
C VAL A 409 13.34 13.79 0.98
N MET A 410 13.02 13.83 2.28
CA MET A 410 13.19 15.01 3.12
C MET A 410 14.63 15.43 3.33
N LYS A 411 15.53 14.48 3.60
CA LYS A 411 16.98 14.75 3.66
C LYS A 411 17.52 15.34 2.36
N THR A 412 16.91 14.99 1.22
CA THR A 412 17.28 15.54 -0.09
C THR A 412 16.78 16.97 -0.29
N VAL A 413 15.60 17.31 0.24
CA VAL A 413 14.96 18.63 0.10
C VAL A 413 15.51 19.63 1.12
N ASN A 414 15.79 19.19 2.34
CA ASN A 414 16.44 20.00 3.37
C ASN A 414 17.39 19.12 4.20
N PRO A 415 18.70 19.13 3.89
CA PRO A 415 19.72 18.37 4.62
C PRO A 415 19.86 18.78 6.09
N GLN A 416 19.46 20.02 6.44
CA GLN A 416 19.46 20.54 7.81
C GLN A 416 18.15 20.23 8.56
N SER A 417 17.20 19.54 7.93
CA SER A 417 15.98 19.12 8.62
C SER A 417 16.29 17.93 9.54
N GLU A 418 16.37 18.20 10.84
CA GLU A 418 16.25 17.16 11.88
C GLU A 418 14.80 16.65 11.87
N VAL A 419 14.47 15.76 10.93
CA VAL A 419 13.15 15.11 10.86
C VAL A 419 13.13 14.00 11.90
N ASN A 420 12.59 14.32 13.07
CA ASN A 420 12.33 13.35 14.13
C ASN A 420 10.96 12.70 13.90
N VAL A 421 10.80 11.97 12.80
CA VAL A 421 9.59 11.16 12.57
C VAL A 421 9.83 9.78 13.14
N ILE A 422 9.01 9.41 14.14
CA ILE A 422 9.07 8.09 14.77
C ILE A 422 8.07 7.20 14.05
N GLN A 423 8.60 6.21 13.33
CA GLN A 423 7.79 5.20 12.66
C GLN A 423 7.26 4.18 13.67
N VAL A 424 5.96 3.90 13.63
CA VAL A 424 5.34 2.87 14.47
C VAL A 424 4.46 1.95 13.64
N SER A 425 4.83 0.68 13.57
CA SER A 425 4.04 -0.37 12.95
C SER A 425 2.99 -0.94 13.90
N LYS A 426 3.28 -1.00 15.21
CA LYS A 426 2.34 -1.41 16.29
C LYS A 426 2.62 -0.60 17.56
N ILE A 427 1.58 -0.06 18.20
CA ILE A 427 1.70 0.56 19.52
C ILE A 427 1.88 -0.56 20.56
N GLY A 428 3.13 -0.81 20.94
CA GLY A 428 3.51 -1.80 21.95
C GLY A 428 4.30 -1.17 23.11
N PRO A 429 4.74 -1.99 24.08
CA PRO A 429 5.59 -1.55 25.18
C PRO A 429 6.86 -0.81 24.70
N ASP A 430 7.49 -1.27 23.63
CA ASP A 430 8.71 -0.68 23.08
C ASP A 430 8.50 0.75 22.58
N THR A 431 7.37 1.01 21.92
CA THR A 431 6.98 2.37 21.50
C THR A 431 6.75 3.28 22.70
N ALA A 432 6.07 2.77 23.74
CA ALA A 432 5.85 3.55 24.94
C ALA A 432 7.17 3.88 25.68
N ILE A 433 8.11 2.93 25.74
CA ILE A 433 9.44 3.14 26.34
C ILE A 433 10.23 4.19 25.56
N LEU A 434 10.28 4.07 24.22
CA LEU A 434 10.97 5.03 23.36
C LEU A 434 10.41 6.44 23.55
N LEU A 435 9.08 6.59 23.50
CA LEU A 435 8.44 7.89 23.67
C LEU A 435 8.62 8.44 25.09
N GLN A 436 8.66 7.58 26.10
CA GLN A 436 8.96 7.99 27.48
C GLN A 436 10.38 8.55 27.59
N GLN A 437 11.37 7.91 26.98
CA GLN A 437 12.75 8.42 26.93
C GLN A 437 12.80 9.80 26.28
N LYS A 438 12.11 9.98 25.14
CA LYS A 438 12.03 11.26 24.45
C LYS A 438 11.39 12.37 25.29
N ILE A 439 10.33 12.04 26.00
CA ILE A 439 9.70 12.95 26.97
C ILE A 439 10.68 13.31 28.10
N ASP A 440 11.40 12.34 28.64
CA ASP A 440 12.36 12.58 29.72
C ASP A 440 13.57 13.42 29.26
N ASP A 441 13.92 13.37 27.97
CA ASP A 441 14.91 14.23 27.31
C ASP A 441 14.38 15.65 26.99
N GLY A 442 13.16 15.99 27.42
CA GLY A 442 12.53 17.30 27.15
C GLY A 442 11.91 17.43 25.76
N GLU A 443 11.90 16.37 24.95
CA GLU A 443 11.40 16.42 23.58
C GLU A 443 9.86 16.31 23.52
N TRP A 444 9.23 17.03 22.59
CA TRP A 444 7.77 17.02 22.43
C TRP A 444 7.35 15.89 21.50
N ILE A 445 6.21 15.24 21.80
CA ILE A 445 5.66 14.14 21.02
C ILE A 445 4.34 14.55 20.37
N VAL A 446 4.25 14.52 19.04
CA VAL A 446 3.03 14.79 18.28
C VAL A 446 2.37 13.48 17.88
N ILE A 447 1.09 13.32 18.20
CA ILE A 447 0.26 12.16 17.85
C ILE A 447 -1.04 12.66 17.21
N VAL A 448 -1.41 12.13 16.04
CA VAL A 448 -2.67 12.45 15.37
C VAL A 448 -3.83 11.62 15.93
N GLY A 449 -4.91 12.27 16.33
CA GLY A 449 -6.04 11.68 17.05
C GLY A 449 -7.26 11.31 16.21
N ASP A 450 -7.27 11.62 14.91
CA ASP A 450 -8.47 11.63 14.06
C ASP A 450 -8.42 10.62 12.89
N ARG A 451 -7.57 9.60 12.92
CA ARG A 451 -7.60 8.51 11.90
C ARG A 451 -7.46 7.13 12.53
N THR A 452 -8.33 6.22 12.14
CA THR A 452 -8.24 4.79 12.46
C THR A 452 -7.22 4.10 11.55
N SER A 453 -6.55 3.07 12.07
CA SER A 453 -5.63 2.29 11.24
C SER A 453 -6.42 1.34 10.35
N VAL A 454 -6.22 1.49 9.05
CA VAL A 454 -6.84 0.71 7.96
C VAL A 454 -6.54 -0.80 7.99
N THR A 455 -5.66 -1.27 8.87
CA THR A 455 -5.32 -2.72 9.00
C THR A 455 -5.89 -3.38 10.25
N LYS A 456 -6.37 -2.61 11.25
CA LYS A 456 -6.96 -3.13 12.50
C LYS A 456 -7.99 -2.16 13.08
N GLU A 457 -9.20 -2.18 12.56
CA GLU A 457 -10.31 -1.33 13.05
C GLU A 457 -10.91 -1.75 14.39
N ASN A 458 -10.40 -2.80 15.05
CA ASN A 458 -11.02 -3.38 16.25
C ASN A 458 -10.87 -2.56 17.56
N ARG A 459 -10.29 -1.35 17.53
CA ARG A 459 -10.09 -0.50 18.72
C ARG A 459 -10.45 0.96 18.46
N VAL A 460 -11.75 1.21 18.38
CA VAL A 460 -12.34 2.54 18.21
C VAL A 460 -13.19 2.92 19.41
N ILE A 461 -13.41 4.23 19.57
CA ILE A 461 -14.36 4.83 20.51
C ILE A 461 -15.28 5.72 19.70
N TRP A 462 -16.58 5.54 19.87
CA TRP A 462 -17.58 6.28 19.11
C TRP A 462 -17.88 7.60 19.82
N ALA A 463 -17.56 8.73 19.21
CA ALA A 463 -17.86 10.05 19.76
C ALA A 463 -18.78 10.83 18.81
N ASP A 464 -19.62 11.70 19.36
CA ASP A 464 -20.40 12.64 18.56
C ASP A 464 -19.47 13.63 17.87
N PHE A 465 -19.57 13.72 16.54
CA PHE A 465 -18.78 14.60 15.70
C PHE A 465 -19.63 15.08 14.52
N LEU A 466 -19.83 16.40 14.44
CA LEU A 466 -20.71 17.07 13.49
C LEU A 466 -22.14 16.50 13.53
N GLY A 467 -22.62 16.15 14.74
CA GLY A 467 -23.97 15.65 14.98
C GLY A 467 -24.23 14.22 14.52
N LYS A 468 -23.19 13.43 14.28
CA LYS A 468 -23.26 11.98 14.04
C LYS A 468 -22.20 11.26 14.87
N PRO A 469 -22.49 10.04 15.38
CA PRO A 469 -21.46 9.19 15.99
C PRO A 469 -20.39 8.82 14.96
N ALA A 470 -19.12 9.06 15.27
CA ALA A 470 -17.97 8.71 14.44
C ALA A 470 -16.95 7.86 15.21
N PRO A 471 -16.30 6.88 14.56
CA PRO A 471 -15.26 6.04 15.17
C PRO A 471 -13.91 6.78 15.24
N PHE A 472 -13.47 7.12 16.44
CA PHE A 472 -12.12 7.65 16.69
C PHE A 472 -11.16 6.55 17.19
N PRO A 473 -9.85 6.63 16.87
CA PRO A 473 -8.86 5.66 17.32
C PRO A 473 -8.61 5.74 18.83
N GLN A 474 -8.52 4.59 19.52
CA GLN A 474 -8.13 4.55 20.93
C GLN A 474 -6.64 4.83 21.17
N GLY A 475 -5.80 4.43 20.22
CA GLY A 475 -4.34 4.38 20.35
C GLY A 475 -3.68 5.69 20.82
N PRO A 476 -3.95 6.83 20.15
CA PRO A 476 -3.37 8.13 20.52
C PRO A 476 -3.61 8.53 21.98
N PHE A 477 -4.85 8.40 22.44
CA PHE A 477 -5.27 8.78 23.79
C PHE A 477 -4.75 7.82 24.86
N MET A 478 -4.73 6.51 24.56
CA MET A 478 -4.10 5.52 25.43
C MET A 478 -2.60 5.76 25.59
N LEU A 479 -1.91 6.11 24.50
CA LEU A 479 -0.48 6.38 24.52
C LEU A 479 -0.17 7.65 25.32
N ALA A 480 -0.93 8.72 25.09
CA ALA A 480 -0.83 9.95 25.87
C ALA A 480 -1.05 9.69 27.38
N SER A 481 -1.98 8.81 27.75
CA SER A 481 -2.20 8.39 29.14
C SER A 481 -1.00 7.67 29.75
N ILE A 482 -0.30 6.83 28.97
CA ILE A 482 0.88 6.07 29.43
C ILE A 482 2.07 6.98 29.70
N LEU A 483 2.25 8.04 28.91
CA LEU A 483 3.38 8.98 29.05
C LEU A 483 3.27 9.88 30.30
N LYS A 484 2.07 9.99 30.87
CA LYS A 484 1.78 10.76 32.10
C LYS A 484 2.32 12.20 32.07
N GLN A 485 2.24 12.85 30.91
CA GLN A 485 2.65 14.24 30.72
C GLN A 485 1.47 15.12 30.35
N PRO A 486 1.62 16.45 30.48
CA PRO A 486 0.67 17.40 29.94
C PRO A 486 0.40 17.17 28.46
N VAL A 487 -0.87 17.24 28.12
CA VAL A 487 -1.41 17.07 26.78
C VAL A 487 -1.98 18.39 26.31
N TYR A 488 -1.59 18.80 25.11
CA TYR A 488 -2.10 19.98 24.43
C TYR A 488 -2.71 19.58 23.10
N LEU A 489 -3.73 20.31 22.65
CA LEU A 489 -4.22 20.23 21.28
C LEU A 489 -3.45 21.18 20.39
N MET A 490 -3.19 20.76 19.16
CA MET A 490 -2.53 21.58 18.16
C MET A 490 -3.28 21.55 16.82
N PHE A 491 -3.58 22.74 16.29
CA PHE A 491 -4.20 22.92 14.97
C PHE A 491 -3.47 24.02 14.20
N GLY A 492 -3.06 23.74 12.96
CA GLY A 492 -2.38 24.72 12.10
C GLY A 492 -3.26 25.07 10.90
N LEU A 493 -4.07 26.10 11.01
CA LEU A 493 -5.03 26.49 9.97
C LEU A 493 -4.40 27.53 9.04
N ARG A 494 -4.61 27.38 7.73
CA ARG A 494 -4.21 28.39 6.76
C ARG A 494 -5.25 29.49 6.68
N ASP A 495 -4.80 30.74 6.66
CA ASP A 495 -5.64 31.88 6.35
C ASP A 495 -5.71 32.05 4.83
N ASP A 496 -6.81 31.58 4.23
CA ASP A 496 -7.08 31.68 2.80
C ASP A 496 -7.57 33.08 2.37
N THR A 497 -7.74 34.03 3.31
CA THR A 497 -8.16 35.40 2.99
C THR A 497 -7.00 36.28 2.53
N GLN A 498 -5.77 35.91 2.89
CA GLN A 498 -4.56 36.67 2.58
C GLN A 498 -3.93 36.23 1.27
N LYS A 499 -3.25 37.17 0.59
CA LYS A 499 -2.55 36.90 -0.67
C LYS A 499 -1.26 36.12 -0.46
N ASP A 500 -0.61 36.35 0.68
CA ASP A 500 0.58 35.62 1.11
C ASP A 500 0.19 34.57 2.14
N PRO A 501 0.85 33.41 2.14
CA PRO A 501 0.51 32.32 3.06
C PRO A 501 0.76 32.75 4.51
N LEU A 502 -0.34 32.88 5.26
CA LEU A 502 -0.38 33.10 6.70
C LEU A 502 -1.07 31.90 7.34
N PHE A 503 -0.58 31.49 8.50
CA PHE A 503 -1.14 30.36 9.22
C PHE A 503 -1.36 30.69 10.69
N ASP A 504 -2.53 30.33 11.18
CA ASP A 504 -2.89 30.38 12.58
C ASP A 504 -2.57 29.02 13.23
N VAL A 505 -1.62 29.02 14.16
CA VAL A 505 -1.29 27.85 14.97
C VAL A 505 -1.92 28.00 16.34
N TYR A 506 -2.87 27.13 16.66
CA TYR A 506 -3.54 27.07 17.95
C TYR A 506 -2.86 26.02 18.82
N LEU A 507 -2.43 26.42 20.01
CA LEU A 507 -1.92 25.52 21.03
C LEU A 507 -2.78 25.67 22.29
N GLU A 508 -3.60 24.66 22.57
CA GLU A 508 -4.59 24.71 23.66
C GLU A 508 -4.30 23.64 24.72
N PRO A 509 -4.31 23.99 26.03
CA PRO A 509 -4.25 22.99 27.08
C PRO A 509 -5.42 22.00 26.95
N PHE A 510 -5.13 20.70 27.00
CA PHE A 510 -6.15 19.65 26.92
C PHE A 510 -6.31 18.90 28.24
N SER A 511 -5.20 18.48 28.84
CA SER A 511 -5.19 17.76 30.10
C SER A 511 -3.80 17.81 30.72
N GLU A 512 -3.69 18.06 32.02
CA GLU A 512 -2.40 17.93 32.74
C GLU A 512 -1.89 16.48 32.72
N GLN A 513 -2.82 15.52 32.73
CA GLN A 513 -2.54 14.11 32.58
C GLN A 513 -3.82 13.36 32.23
N ILE A 514 -3.80 12.56 31.16
CA ILE A 514 -4.90 11.66 30.85
C ILE A 514 -4.83 10.45 31.79
N ILE A 515 -5.81 10.33 32.69
CA ILE A 515 -5.90 9.22 33.65
C ILE A 515 -6.99 8.26 33.20
N LEU A 516 -6.63 6.99 33.03
CA LEU A 516 -7.54 5.91 32.65
C LEU A 516 -7.59 4.86 33.78
N PRO A 517 -8.51 4.99 34.77
CA PRO A 517 -8.55 4.11 35.94
C PRO A 517 -8.82 2.65 35.58
N ARG A 518 -8.21 1.72 36.33
CA ARG A 518 -8.52 0.29 36.21
C ARG A 518 -10.00 0.05 36.55
N GLY A 519 -10.74 -0.60 35.66
CA GLY A 519 -12.18 -0.87 35.81
C GLY A 519 -13.13 0.18 35.21
N LYS A 520 -12.68 1.43 34.99
CA LYS A 520 -13.44 2.49 34.30
C LYS A 520 -12.74 3.03 33.06
N ARG A 521 -11.86 2.21 32.48
CA ARG A 521 -10.98 2.62 31.38
C ARG A 521 -11.76 3.08 30.16
N GLU A 522 -12.81 2.36 29.81
CA GLU A 522 -13.60 2.64 28.61
C GLU A 522 -14.42 3.93 28.76
N GLU A 523 -15.08 4.13 29.90
CA GLU A 523 -15.81 5.37 30.22
C GLU A 523 -14.88 6.60 30.21
N ALA A 524 -13.72 6.51 30.88
CA ALA A 524 -12.76 7.61 30.91
C ALA A 524 -12.18 7.90 29.51
N LEU A 525 -11.97 6.86 28.70
CA LEU A 525 -11.49 7.02 27.34
C LEU A 525 -12.56 7.66 26.44
N GLN A 526 -13.82 7.27 26.61
CA GLN A 526 -14.97 7.85 25.93
C GLN A 526 -15.07 9.36 26.20
N GLU A 527 -14.94 9.79 27.45
CA GLU A 527 -14.96 11.22 27.82
C GLU A 527 -13.82 12.00 27.16
N VAL A 528 -12.60 11.47 27.24
CA VAL A 528 -11.41 12.10 26.65
C VAL A 528 -11.55 12.24 25.13
N VAL A 529 -11.99 11.18 24.45
CA VAL A 529 -12.19 11.18 23.00
C VAL A 529 -13.32 12.11 22.61
N GLN A 530 -14.41 12.17 23.38
CA GLN A 530 -15.51 13.10 23.13
C GLN A 530 -15.09 14.56 23.25
N ASN A 531 -14.28 14.90 24.26
CA ASN A 531 -13.73 16.25 24.45
C ASN A 531 -12.79 16.64 23.29
N TYR A 532 -11.97 15.70 22.82
CA TYR A 532 -11.14 15.90 21.63
C TYR A 532 -12.00 16.11 20.37
N ALA A 533 -13.02 15.28 20.16
CA ALA A 533 -13.93 15.38 19.01
C ALA A 533 -14.67 16.72 18.98
N GLN A 534 -15.09 17.25 20.13
CA GLN A 534 -15.71 18.57 20.24
C GLN A 534 -14.75 19.72 19.87
N ARG A 535 -13.49 19.64 20.30
CA ARG A 535 -12.48 20.64 19.91
C ARG A 535 -12.12 20.52 18.43
N LEU A 536 -11.99 19.31 17.90
CA LEU A 536 -11.82 19.09 16.47
C LEU A 536 -13.01 19.68 15.68
N GLU A 537 -14.24 19.44 16.12
CA GLU A 537 -15.45 19.99 15.50
C GLU A 537 -15.41 21.52 15.44
N HIS A 538 -15.04 22.16 16.54
CA HIS A 538 -14.92 23.62 16.60
C HIS A 538 -13.97 24.16 15.52
N PHE A 539 -12.79 23.57 15.37
CA PHE A 539 -11.82 24.02 14.37
C PHE A 539 -12.21 23.59 12.94
N THR A 540 -12.83 22.42 12.76
CA THR A 540 -13.37 22.00 11.47
C THR A 540 -14.44 22.98 10.99
N LEU A 541 -15.31 23.49 11.86
CA LEU A 541 -16.27 24.53 11.48
C LEU A 541 -15.62 25.89 11.15
N LYS A 542 -14.45 26.17 11.73
CA LYS A 542 -13.66 27.38 11.47
C LYS A 542 -12.92 27.34 10.12
N ALA A 543 -12.48 26.17 9.68
CA ALA A 543 -11.78 25.97 8.41
C ALA A 543 -12.20 24.66 7.72
N PRO A 544 -13.47 24.53 7.29
CA PRO A 544 -14.03 23.24 6.89
C PRO A 544 -13.40 22.67 5.62
N SER A 545 -12.94 23.49 4.67
CA SER A 545 -12.21 22.98 3.50
C SER A 545 -10.80 22.49 3.81
N GLN A 546 -10.34 22.58 5.06
CA GLN A 546 -9.00 22.18 5.47
C GLN A 546 -8.97 20.86 6.24
N TRP A 547 -10.10 20.15 6.39
CA TRP A 547 -10.15 18.88 7.09
C TRP A 547 -9.99 17.69 6.13
N TYR A 548 -8.76 17.19 6.02
CA TYR A 548 -8.38 16.30 4.92
C TYR A 548 -8.61 14.82 5.22
N ASN A 549 -9.86 14.41 5.40
CA ASN A 549 -10.25 12.99 5.47
C ASN A 549 -11.07 12.60 4.24
N PHE A 550 -10.43 11.91 3.29
CA PHE A 550 -11.02 11.48 2.01
C PHE A 550 -11.45 10.00 2.02
N PHE A 551 -12.07 9.59 3.13
CA PHE A 551 -12.74 8.30 3.31
C PHE A 551 -14.00 8.56 4.14
N ASN A 552 -14.94 7.60 4.18
CA ASN A 552 -16.13 7.77 5.01
C ASN A 552 -15.74 7.75 6.49
N PHE A 553 -15.64 8.93 7.10
CA PHE A 553 -15.18 9.09 8.48
C PHE A 553 -16.17 8.52 9.50
N TRP A 554 -17.45 8.38 9.16
CA TRP A 554 -18.50 7.91 10.07
C TRP A 554 -18.73 6.39 9.99
N GLN A 555 -18.00 5.68 9.13
CA GLN A 555 -18.12 4.24 8.96
C GLN A 555 -16.77 3.55 9.18
N LEU A 556 -16.83 2.32 9.69
CA LEU A 556 -15.69 1.41 9.69
C LEU A 556 -15.58 0.78 8.30
N THR A 557 -14.39 0.73 7.72
CA THR A 557 -14.11 0.25 6.36
C THR A 557 -14.46 -1.23 6.12
N GLY A 558 -14.93 -1.97 7.13
CA GLY A 558 -15.39 -3.37 7.04
C GLY A 558 -16.91 -3.63 7.01
N LYS A 559 -17.79 -2.63 7.10
CA LYS A 559 -19.25 -2.85 6.95
C LYS A 559 -19.71 -2.42 5.56
N LYS A 560 -19.87 -3.38 4.65
CA LYS A 560 -20.80 -3.20 3.52
C LYS A 560 -22.19 -2.96 4.11
N ASP A 561 -22.89 -1.96 3.59
CA ASP A 561 -24.28 -1.67 3.93
C ASP A 561 -25.14 -2.92 3.68
N ASP A 562 -25.57 -3.57 4.77
CA ASP A 562 -26.78 -4.39 4.74
C ASP A 562 -27.96 -3.42 4.83
N ASN A 563 -28.39 -2.89 3.69
CA ASN A 563 -29.75 -2.40 3.44
C ASN A 563 -30.08 -2.44 1.95
#